data_AF-A0A7Y0HCD2-F1
#
_entry.id   AF-A0A7Y0HCD2-F1
#
_cell.length_a   1.000
_cell.length_b   1.000
_cell.length_c   1.000
_cell.angle_alpha   90.00
_cell.angle_beta   90.00
_cell.angle_gamma   90.00
#
_symmetry.space_group_name_H-M   'P 1'
#
loop_
_entity.id
_entity.type
_entity.pdbx_description
1 polymer ?
#
loop_
_entity_poly.entity_id
_entity_poly.type
_entity_poly.pdbx_seq_one_letter_code
_entity_poly.pdbx_strand_id
1 'polypeptide(L)'
;MILDNLPNKKLVSTLKASAALDIELCEDEYLRCFSYKANWAAGIDVASYENGGGDEIVIIIKGDTIYSSSPNTTHHALFINRKCYGRFISRNEY
;
A
#
# COMPACT_ATOMS: atom_id res chain seq x y z
N MET A 1 -3.04 -4.27 -18.67
CA MET A 1 -1.75 -3.59 -18.76
C MET A 1 -0.81 -4.28 -17.79
N ILE A 2 0.22 -4.96 -18.29
CA ILE A 2 1.23 -5.60 -17.43
C ILE A 2 2.32 -4.54 -17.18
N LEU A 3 2.54 -4.19 -15.91
CA LEU A 3 3.58 -3.24 -15.51
C LEU A 3 4.93 -3.97 -15.45
N ASP A 4 5.44 -4.36 -16.61
CA ASP A 4 6.75 -4.98 -16.73
C ASP A 4 7.82 -3.92 -16.45
N ASN A 5 8.35 -3.93 -15.22
CA ASN A 5 9.51 -3.14 -14.78
C ASN A 5 9.27 -1.67 -14.45
N LEU A 6 8.28 -1.38 -13.59
CA LEU A 6 8.23 -0.07 -12.91
C LEU A 6 9.34 0.02 -11.83
N PRO A 7 10.28 1.00 -11.89
CA PRO A 7 11.25 1.24 -10.83
C PRO A 7 10.57 1.70 -9.54
N ASN A 8 11.13 1.33 -8.38
CA ASN A 8 10.55 1.65 -7.07
C ASN A 8 10.30 3.15 -6.86
N LYS A 9 11.21 4.00 -7.36
CA LYS A 9 11.04 5.47 -7.34
C LYS A 9 9.81 5.95 -8.12
N LYS A 10 9.49 5.32 -9.25
CA LYS A 10 8.28 5.64 -10.02
C LYS A 10 7.02 5.15 -9.30
N LEU A 11 7.10 4.03 -8.58
CA LEU A 11 5.96 3.55 -7.79
C LEU A 11 5.57 4.57 -6.71
N VAL A 12 6.53 5.10 -5.97
CA VAL A 12 6.27 6.12 -4.94
C VAL A 12 5.56 7.34 -5.52
N SER A 13 6.03 7.86 -6.67
CA SER A 13 5.35 8.98 -7.32
C SER A 13 3.93 8.64 -7.78
N THR A 14 3.71 7.41 -8.27
CA THR A 14 2.39 6.96 -8.70
C THR A 14 1.43 6.81 -7.52
N LEU A 15 1.89 6.25 -6.40
CA LEU A 15 1.06 6.13 -5.19
C LEU A 15 0.66 7.49 -4.62
N LYS A 16 1.58 8.46 -4.60
CA LYS A 16 1.28 9.85 -4.24
C LYS A 16 0.26 10.48 -5.19
N ALA A 17 0.42 10.27 -6.49
CA ALA A 17 -0.51 10.78 -7.50
C ALA A 17 -1.90 10.16 -7.35
N SER A 18 -2.00 8.85 -7.07
CA SER A 18 -3.29 8.17 -6.82
C SER A 18 -4.00 8.75 -5.60
N ALA A 19 -3.31 8.92 -4.48
CA ALA A 19 -3.89 9.52 -3.27
C ALA A 19 -4.32 10.99 -3.50
N ALA A 20 -3.50 11.77 -4.22
CA ALA A 20 -3.84 13.16 -4.56
C ALA A 20 -5.07 13.23 -5.46
N LEU A 21 -5.14 12.40 -6.50
CA LEU A 21 -6.30 12.35 -7.39
C LEU A 21 -7.57 11.95 -6.65
N ASP A 22 -7.49 11.04 -5.69
CA ASP A 22 -8.65 10.63 -4.90
C ASP A 22 -9.19 11.77 -4.03
N ILE A 23 -8.31 12.60 -3.47
CA ILE A 23 -8.70 13.82 -2.75
C ILE A 23 -9.41 14.82 -3.69
N GLU A 24 -8.89 15.01 -4.90
CA GLU A 24 -9.45 15.97 -5.87
C GLU A 24 -10.78 15.49 -6.48
N LEU A 25 -10.94 14.18 -6.66
CA LEU A 25 -12.13 13.59 -7.28
C LEU A 25 -13.24 13.27 -6.28
N CYS A 26 -12.91 13.10 -5.00
CA CYS A 26 -13.85 12.71 -3.96
C CYS A 26 -13.79 13.68 -2.76
N GLU A 27 -14.80 14.54 -2.67
CA GLU A 27 -14.95 15.48 -1.56
C GLU A 27 -15.17 14.76 -0.21
N ASP A 28 -15.90 13.64 -0.24
CA ASP A 28 -16.21 12.83 0.93
C ASP A 28 -15.02 11.95 1.34
N GLU A 29 -14.34 12.35 2.42
CA GLU A 29 -13.14 11.66 2.90
C GLU A 29 -13.34 10.17 3.17
N TYR A 30 -14.51 9.76 3.66
CA TYR A 30 -14.81 8.37 3.99
C TYR A 30 -15.07 7.47 2.77
N LEU A 31 -15.23 8.05 1.58
CA LEU A 31 -15.38 7.32 0.32
C LEU A 31 -14.06 7.20 -0.45
N ARG A 32 -13.00 7.89 0.00
CA ARG A 32 -11.67 7.82 -0.61
C ARG A 32 -11.08 6.44 -0.37
N CYS A 33 -10.56 5.86 -1.43
CA CYS A 33 -10.00 4.52 -1.41
C CYS A 33 -8.48 4.52 -1.25
N PHE A 34 -7.79 5.54 -1.74
CA PHE A 34 -6.33 5.65 -1.73
C PHE A 34 -5.86 6.59 -0.62
N SER A 35 -4.84 6.14 0.12
CA SER A 35 -4.13 6.99 1.07
C SER A 35 -2.62 6.92 0.86
N TYR A 36 -1.94 8.02 1.17
CA TYR A 36 -0.48 8.05 1.23
C TYR A 36 -0.03 8.90 2.41
N LYS A 37 0.76 8.31 3.31
CA LYS A 37 1.31 8.96 4.49
C LYS A 37 2.83 8.89 4.47
N ALA A 38 3.43 10.03 4.16
CA ALA A 38 4.88 10.21 4.27
C ALA A 38 5.30 10.23 5.74
N ASN A 39 6.48 9.69 6.05
CA ASN A 39 7.06 9.66 7.40
C ASN A 39 6.09 9.13 8.46
N TRP A 40 5.33 8.07 8.12
CA TRP A 40 4.48 7.39 9.10
C TRP A 40 5.30 6.91 10.30
N ALA A 41 6.53 6.46 10.04
CA ALA A 41 7.60 6.31 11.02
C ALA A 41 8.93 6.77 10.42
N ALA A 42 10.01 6.79 11.23
CA ALA A 42 11.32 7.25 10.80
C ALA A 42 11.82 6.46 9.56
N GLY A 43 11.89 7.15 8.41
CA GLY A 43 12.32 6.56 7.13
C GLY A 43 11.32 5.58 6.52
N ILE A 44 10.06 5.61 6.96
CA ILE A 44 8.99 4.71 6.49
C ILE A 44 7.82 5.54 5.99
N ASP A 45 7.46 5.34 4.73
CA ASP A 45 6.21 5.83 4.14
C ASP A 45 5.22 4.67 4.02
N VAL A 46 3.93 4.98 4.09
CA VAL A 46 2.85 3.99 3.93
C VAL A 46 1.86 4.49 2.89
N ALA A 47 1.49 3.64 1.95
CA ALA A 47 0.35 3.85 1.06
C ALA A 47 -0.68 2.75 1.30
N SER A 48 -1.97 3.07 1.19
CA SER A 48 -3.03 2.06 1.24
C SER A 48 -4.05 2.24 0.13
N TYR A 49 -4.73 1.15 -0.18
CA TYR A 49 -5.95 1.12 -0.97
C TYR A 49 -6.99 0.30 -0.23
N GLU A 50 -8.18 0.85 0.01
CA GLU A 50 -9.31 0.18 0.63
C GLU A 50 -10.60 0.62 -0.08
N ASN A 51 -11.29 -0.32 -0.73
CA ASN A 51 -12.49 0.01 -1.53
C ASN A 51 -13.82 -0.20 -0.80
N GLY A 52 -13.79 -0.53 0.50
CA GLY A 52 -14.99 -0.91 1.28
C GLY A 52 -15.64 -2.24 0.87
N GLY A 53 -15.18 -2.89 -0.20
CA GLY A 53 -15.60 -4.22 -0.66
C GLY A 53 -14.79 -5.36 -0.05
N GLY A 54 -13.93 -5.03 0.93
CA GLY A 54 -12.98 -5.95 1.56
C GLY A 54 -11.60 -5.98 0.87
N ASP A 55 -11.45 -5.44 -0.33
CA ASP A 55 -10.13 -5.36 -0.95
C ASP A 55 -9.31 -4.29 -0.26
N GLU A 56 -8.32 -4.74 0.51
CA GLU A 56 -7.36 -3.88 1.17
C GLU A 56 -5.95 -4.23 0.71
N ILE A 57 -5.16 -3.19 0.43
CA ILE A 57 -3.74 -3.29 0.12
C ILE A 57 -3.02 -2.27 0.98
N VAL A 58 -2.00 -2.72 1.70
CA VAL A 58 -1.07 -1.84 2.42
C VAL A 58 0.30 -2.00 1.79
N ILE A 59 0.94 -0.88 1.48
CA ILE A 59 2.28 -0.81 0.88
C ILE A 59 3.17 0.00 1.83
N ILE A 60 4.23 -0.62 2.35
CA ILE A 60 5.22 0.01 3.22
C ILE A 60 6.49 0.26 2.39
N ILE A 61 6.98 1.48 2.44
CA ILE A 61 8.14 1.93 1.65
C ILE A 61 9.24 2.35 2.63
N LYS A 62 10.42 1.74 2.51
CA LYS A 62 11.61 2.07 3.31
C LYS A 62 12.83 2.20 2.41
N GLY A 63 13.23 3.45 2.13
CA GLY A 63 14.24 3.74 1.11
C GLY A 63 13.82 3.22 -0.27
N ASP A 64 14.67 2.44 -0.92
CA ASP A 64 14.34 1.78 -2.19
C ASP A 64 13.63 0.42 -2.00
N THR A 65 13.31 0.00 -0.77
CA THR A 65 12.61 -1.27 -0.53
C THR A 65 11.11 -1.06 -0.40
N ILE A 66 10.34 -1.91 -1.07
CA ILE A 66 8.87 -1.93 -0.97
C ILE A 66 8.44 -3.26 -0.40
N TYR A 67 7.52 -3.15 0.55
CA TYR A 67 6.77 -4.21 1.19
C TYR A 67 5.30 -4.02 0.84
N SER A 68 4.55 -5.07 0.56
CA SER A 68 3.09 -4.96 0.49
C SER A 68 2.38 -6.14 1.13
N SER A 69 1.16 -5.91 1.60
CA SER A 69 0.26 -6.94 2.11
C SER A 69 -1.16 -6.72 1.62
N SER A 70 -1.87 -7.82 1.33
CA SER A 70 -3.33 -7.82 1.18
C SER A 70 -3.92 -8.75 2.26
N PRO A 71 -4.88 -8.28 3.06
CA PRO A 71 -5.47 -9.08 4.13
C PRO A 71 -6.59 -10.01 3.64
N ASN A 72 -7.01 -9.92 2.37
CA ASN A 72 -8.18 -10.67 1.86
C ASN A 72 -7.87 -12.02 1.19
N THR A 73 -6.60 -12.40 1.08
CA THR A 73 -6.26 -13.82 1.00
C THR A 73 -6.21 -14.34 2.42
N THR A 74 -6.67 -15.56 2.67
CA THR A 74 -6.61 -16.31 3.93
C THR A 74 -5.19 -16.40 4.55
N HIS A 75 -4.20 -15.77 3.90
CA HIS A 75 -2.77 -15.71 4.16
C HIS A 75 -2.33 -14.24 3.93
N HIS A 76 -1.89 -13.53 4.97
CA HIS A 76 -1.19 -12.25 4.80
C HIS A 76 0.12 -12.50 4.04
N ALA A 77 0.23 -12.00 2.82
CA ALA A 77 1.41 -12.16 1.97
C ALA A 77 2.25 -10.88 2.03
N LEU A 78 3.50 -10.96 2.48
CA LEU A 78 4.44 -9.84 2.41
C LEU A 78 5.21 -9.91 1.10
N PHE A 79 5.07 -8.92 0.22
CA PHE A 79 5.88 -8.88 -1.01
C PHE A 79 7.09 -7.98 -0.82
N ILE A 80 8.31 -8.53 -0.90
CA ILE A 80 9.56 -7.75 -0.90
C ILE A 80 10.17 -7.87 -2.29
N ASN A 81 10.43 -6.75 -2.97
CA ASN A 81 11.04 -6.74 -4.31
C ASN A 81 10.35 -7.71 -5.30
N ARG A 82 9.00 -7.72 -5.31
CA ARG A 82 8.15 -8.61 -6.14
C ARG A 82 8.25 -10.10 -5.81
N LYS A 83 8.97 -10.49 -4.75
CA LYS A 83 8.93 -11.86 -4.22
C LYS A 83 7.94 -11.92 -3.07
N CYS A 84 7.01 -12.87 -3.15
CA CYS A 84 6.09 -13.17 -2.06
C CYS A 84 6.84 -13.93 -0.97
N TYR A 85 6.91 -13.35 0.21
CA TYR A 85 7.37 -13.97 1.45
C TYR A 85 6.13 -14.16 2.32
N GLY A 86 5.61 -15.39 2.34
CA GLY A 86 4.35 -15.70 3.03
C GLY A 86 4.42 -15.65 4.55
N ARG A 87 3.26 -15.31 5.13
CA ARG A 87 2.76 -15.47 6.51
C ARG A 87 3.36 -14.56 7.59
N PHE A 88 2.86 -13.33 7.66
CA PHE A 88 2.79 -12.62 8.94
C PHE A 88 1.56 -13.07 9.71
N ILE A 89 1.78 -13.70 10.87
CA ILE A 89 0.76 -13.83 11.92
C ILE A 89 0.91 -12.56 12.76
N SER A 90 0.01 -11.58 12.59
CA SER A 90 -0.18 -10.55 13.60
C SER A 90 -0.90 -11.19 14.78
N ARG A 91 -0.15 -11.76 15.73
CA ARG A 91 -0.66 -11.94 17.09
C ARG A 91 -0.49 -10.60 17.79
N ASN A 92 -1.59 -9.85 17.91
CA ASN A 92 -1.78 -8.98 19.06
C ASN A 92 -3.05 -9.46 19.75
N GLU A 93 -2.87 -10.45 20.63
CA GLU A 93 -3.78 -10.69 21.74
C GLU A 93 -3.52 -9.57 22.75
N TYR A 94 -4.50 -8.68 22.93
CA TYR A 94 -4.77 -7.98 24.19
C TYR A 94 -6.27 -7.79 24.32
#